data_AF-A0A832SB51-F1
#
_entry.id   AF-A0A832SB51-F1
#
_cell.length_a   1.000
_cell.length_b   1.000
_cell.length_c   1.000
_cell.angle_alpha   90.00
_cell.angle_beta   90.00
_cell.angle_gamma   90.00
#
_symmetry.space_group_name_H-M   'P 1'
#
loop_
_entity.id
_entity.type
_entity.pdbx_description
1 polymer ?
#
loop_
_entity_poly.entity_id
_entity_poly.type
_entity_poly.pdbx_seq_one_letter_code
_entity_poly.pdbx_strand_id
1 'polypeptide(L)'
;MALPEDIMEGIDPEILKDRGITANMTVSSVPEYRLLFDPGAILEANLENIDDLAVQLDLDPDTYAAFREAVFLKQLVATRVQEIIEERGTLTPEEVARILKESVVEDPDGIWTISLNLSTEFVKGVLDDLRKIGLLSKKGTGFRAV
;
A
#
# COMPACT_ATOMS: atom_id res chain seq x y z
N MET A 1 31.48 -8.60 11.80
CA MET A 1 31.59 -8.84 10.35
C MET A 1 30.90 -10.16 10.07
N ALA A 2 29.74 -10.12 9.41
CA ALA A 2 29.11 -11.32 8.87
C ALA A 2 29.85 -11.71 7.58
N LEU A 3 30.03 -13.00 7.35
CA LEU A 3 30.53 -13.50 6.06
C LEU A 3 29.41 -13.31 5.01
N PRO A 4 29.73 -12.92 3.77
CA PRO A 4 28.76 -12.87 2.68
C PRO A 4 28.05 -14.23 2.52
N GLU A 5 26.72 -14.24 2.45
CA GLU A 5 25.90 -15.46 2.34
C GLU A 5 26.32 -16.34 1.15
N ASP A 6 26.73 -15.70 0.05
CA ASP A 6 27.20 -16.34 -1.18
C ASP A 6 28.40 -17.30 -0.97
N ILE A 7 29.18 -17.11 0.10
CA ILE A 7 30.36 -17.94 0.39
C ILE A 7 29.96 -19.25 1.08
N MET A 8 28.84 -19.29 1.80
CA MET A 8 28.42 -20.47 2.57
C MET A 8 27.68 -21.50 1.72
N GLU A 9 26.95 -21.09 0.68
CA GLU A 9 26.24 -22.02 -0.21
C GLU A 9 27.18 -22.83 -1.13
N GLY A 10 28.41 -22.37 -1.34
CA GLY A 10 29.38 -22.98 -2.26
C GLY A 10 30.35 -23.99 -1.65
N ILE A 11 30.31 -24.25 -0.34
CA ILE A 11 31.31 -25.09 0.35
C ILE A 11 30.67 -26.37 0.88
N ASP A 12 31.19 -27.52 0.46
CA ASP A 12 30.74 -28.84 0.91
C ASP A 12 30.91 -29.00 2.44
N PRO A 13 29.83 -29.33 3.18
CA PRO A 13 29.87 -29.51 4.64
C PRO A 13 30.91 -30.51 5.15
N GLU A 14 31.26 -31.54 4.38
CA GLU A 14 32.26 -32.53 4.79
C GLU A 14 33.68 -31.93 4.81
N ILE A 15 33.98 -30.97 3.93
CA ILE A 15 35.27 -30.27 3.90
C ILE A 15 35.45 -29.40 5.14
N LEU A 16 34.37 -28.79 5.65
CA LEU A 16 34.40 -27.96 6.86
C LEU A 16 34.65 -28.80 8.10
N LYS A 17 34.04 -29.99 8.16
CA LYS A 17 34.18 -30.95 9.26
C LYS A 17 35.59 -31.53 9.35
N ASP A 18 36.20 -31.90 8.22
CA ASP A 18 37.58 -32.40 8.17
C ASP A 18 38.62 -31.37 8.63
N ARG A 19 38.29 -30.09 8.56
CA ARG A 19 39.14 -28.98 9.02
C ARG A 19 38.81 -28.48 10.43
N GLY A 20 37.91 -29.16 11.14
CA GLY A 20 37.49 -28.79 12.49
C GLY A 20 36.70 -27.47 12.56
N ILE A 21 36.11 -27.02 11.44
CA ILE A 21 35.33 -25.79 11.37
C ILE A 21 33.86 -26.14 11.63
N THR A 22 33.27 -25.53 12.66
CA THR A 22 31.85 -25.72 13.01
C THR A 22 31.03 -24.53 12.52
N ALA A 23 30.12 -24.76 11.57
CA ALA A 23 29.20 -23.74 11.08
C ALA A 23 27.95 -23.70 11.97
N ASN A 24 27.69 -22.57 12.63
CA ASN A 24 26.49 -22.34 13.43
C ASN A 24 25.57 -21.37 12.68
N MET A 25 24.43 -21.87 12.17
CA MET A 25 23.39 -21.04 11.57
C MET A 25 22.36 -20.66 12.62
N THR A 26 22.22 -19.37 12.90
CA THR A 26 21.15 -18.87 13.77
C THR A 26 20.02 -18.37 12.88
N VAL A 27 18.93 -19.14 12.80
CA VAL A 27 17.72 -18.72 12.08
C VAL A 27 16.86 -17.89 13.03
N SER A 28 16.73 -16.60 12.76
CA SER A 28 15.80 -15.70 13.46
C SER A 28 14.62 -15.36 12.55
N SER A 29 13.40 -15.65 12.97
CA SER A 29 12.20 -15.08 12.35
C SER A 29 12.11 -13.61 12.73
N VAL A 30 12.26 -12.70 11.77
CA VAL A 30 11.95 -11.29 12.00
C VAL A 30 10.43 -11.14 11.88
N PRO A 31 9.71 -10.74 12.94
CA PRO A 31 8.29 -10.44 12.82
C PRO A 31 8.10 -9.22 11.90
N GLU A 32 7.44 -9.41 10.75
CA GLU A 32 6.90 -8.29 9.98
C GLU A 32 5.72 -7.69 10.76
N TYR A 33 5.95 -6.53 11.38
CA TYR A 33 4.86 -5.76 11.97
C TYR A 33 4.11 -5.04 10.85
N ARG A 34 2.89 -5.50 10.54
CA ARG A 34 1.99 -4.80 9.61
C ARG A 34 1.12 -3.82 10.39
N LEU A 35 1.40 -2.53 10.24
CA LEU A 35 0.54 -1.47 10.72
C LEU A 35 -0.75 -1.44 9.90
N LEU A 36 -1.87 -1.72 10.56
CA LEU A 36 -3.21 -1.64 9.97
C LEU A 36 -3.88 -0.39 10.51
N PHE A 37 -4.10 0.59 9.64
CA PHE A 37 -4.85 1.80 9.97
C PHE A 37 -6.32 1.62 9.60
N ASP A 38 -7.19 2.22 10.41
CA ASP A 38 -8.59 2.36 10.03
C ASP A 38 -8.70 3.23 8.77
N PRO A 39 -9.60 2.93 7.83
CA PRO A 39 -9.76 3.73 6.62
C PRO A 39 -10.01 5.22 6.88
N GLY A 40 -10.73 5.57 7.95
CA GLY A 40 -10.97 6.96 8.32
C GLY A 40 -9.66 7.67 8.68
N ALA A 41 -8.79 6.99 9.42
CA ALA A 41 -7.48 7.53 9.78
C ALA A 41 -6.58 7.78 8.57
N ILE A 42 -6.71 7.00 7.48
CA ILE A 42 -5.94 7.19 6.24
C ILE A 42 -6.52 8.33 5.39
N LEU A 43 -7.84 8.37 5.25
CA LEU A 43 -8.51 9.32 4.37
C LEU A 43 -8.58 10.73 4.97
N GLU A 44 -8.64 10.84 6.29
CA GLU A 44 -8.58 12.11 7.03
C GLU A 44 -7.16 12.49 7.46
N ALA A 45 -6.15 11.67 7.12
CA ALA A 45 -4.76 11.98 7.45
C ALA A 45 -4.32 13.28 6.75
N ASN A 46 -4.18 14.36 7.52
CA ASN A 46 -3.37 15.49 7.10
C ASN A 46 -1.92 15.00 6.98
N LEU A 47 -1.23 15.34 5.88
CA LEU A 47 0.16 14.93 5.65
C LEU A 47 1.09 15.39 6.79
N GLU A 48 0.76 16.50 7.46
CA GLU A 48 1.47 16.94 8.67
C GLU A 48 1.34 15.95 9.85
N ASN A 49 0.19 15.29 9.98
CA ASN A 49 -0.03 14.26 11.02
C ASN A 49 0.68 12.94 10.68
N ILE A 50 0.91 12.65 9.39
CA ILE A 50 1.66 11.46 8.95
C ILE A 50 3.12 11.57 9.37
N ASP A 51 3.68 12.78 9.29
CA ASP A 51 5.05 13.07 9.69
C ASP A 51 5.22 12.86 11.20
N ASP A 52 4.27 13.36 12.01
CA ASP A 52 4.23 13.11 13.45
C ASP A 52 4.05 11.62 13.79
N LEU A 53 3.23 10.90 13.02
CA LEU A 53 3.00 9.47 13.22
C LEU A 53 4.25 8.64 12.91
N ALA A 54 4.99 9.02 11.87
CA ALA A 54 6.25 8.39 11.51
C ALA A 54 7.32 8.58 12.60
N VAL A 55 7.36 9.78 13.20
CA VAL A 55 8.24 10.07 14.35
C VAL A 55 7.84 9.25 15.57
N GLN A 56 6.55 9.14 15.89
CA GLN A 56 6.06 8.32 17.01
C GLN A 56 6.36 6.83 16.84
N LEU A 57 6.37 6.35 15.60
CA LEU A 57 6.64 4.96 15.25
C LEU A 57 8.12 4.68 15.02
N ASP A 58 8.99 5.70 15.15
CA ASP A 58 10.44 5.62 14.91
C ASP A 58 10.77 4.95 13.56
N LEU A 59 10.02 5.34 12.52
CA LEU A 59 10.23 4.81 11.17
C LEU A 59 11.57 5.32 10.63
N ASP A 60 12.36 4.42 10.05
CA ASP A 60 13.54 4.83 9.31
C ASP A 60 13.15 5.66 8.07
N PRO A 61 14.05 6.50 7.54
CA PRO A 61 13.73 7.41 6.43
C PRO A 61 13.20 6.73 5.17
N ASP A 62 13.69 5.52 4.85
CA ASP A 62 13.28 4.78 3.66
C ASP A 62 11.88 4.19 3.85
N THR A 63 11.61 3.60 5.02
CA THR A 63 10.28 3.11 5.39
C THR A 63 9.26 4.24 5.47
N TYR A 64 9.64 5.40 6.01
CA TYR A 64 8.80 6.59 6.06
C TYR A 64 8.45 7.11 4.66
N ALA A 65 9.42 7.20 3.76
CA ALA A 65 9.18 7.62 2.37
C ALA A 65 8.19 6.69 1.67
N ALA A 66 8.40 5.37 1.78
CA ALA A 66 7.49 4.38 1.21
C ALA A 66 6.07 4.43 1.81
N PHE A 67 5.97 4.64 3.14
CA PHE A 67 4.69 4.81 3.82
C PHE A 67 3.94 6.05 3.33
N ARG A 68 4.64 7.20 3.24
CA ARG A 68 4.08 8.46 2.77
C ARG A 68 3.57 8.35 1.34
N GLU A 69 4.34 7.75 0.44
CA GLU A 69 3.91 7.49 -0.94
C GLU A 69 2.67 6.59 -1.00
N ALA A 70 2.63 5.52 -0.20
CA ALA A 70 1.50 4.60 -0.16
C ALA A 70 0.22 5.28 0.36
N VAL A 71 0.32 6.15 1.37
CA VAL A 71 -0.83 6.92 1.87
C VAL A 71 -1.31 7.92 0.82
N PHE A 72 -0.40 8.66 0.20
CA PHE A 72 -0.74 9.62 -0.85
C PHE A 72 -1.48 8.94 -2.02
N LEU A 73 -0.97 7.80 -2.50
CA LEU A 73 -1.60 7.06 -3.58
C LEU A 73 -2.99 6.55 -3.19
N LYS A 74 -3.17 6.08 -1.94
CA LYS A 74 -4.50 5.69 -1.45
C LYS A 74 -5.48 6.86 -1.39
N GLN A 75 -5.05 8.03 -0.90
CA GLN A 75 -5.87 9.24 -0.85
C GLN A 75 -6.28 9.68 -2.25
N LEU A 76 -5.32 9.74 -3.19
CA LEU A 76 -5.60 10.07 -4.59
C LEU A 76 -6.66 9.15 -5.20
N VAL A 77 -6.49 7.84 -5.03
CA VAL A 77 -7.44 6.85 -5.58
C VAL A 77 -8.80 7.00 -4.91
N ALA A 78 -8.86 7.16 -3.59
CA ALA A 78 -10.12 7.32 -2.88
C ALA A 78 -10.89 8.57 -3.33
N THR A 79 -10.19 9.70 -3.46
CA THR A 79 -10.77 10.95 -4.00
C THR A 79 -11.33 10.73 -5.40
N ARG A 80 -10.56 10.11 -6.31
CA ARG A 80 -11.04 9.84 -7.68
C ARG A 80 -12.21 8.86 -7.72
N VAL A 81 -12.20 7.82 -6.89
CA VAL A 81 -13.32 6.88 -6.77
C VAL A 81 -14.58 7.59 -6.30
N GLN A 82 -14.46 8.49 -5.32
CA GLN A 82 -15.57 9.27 -4.82
C GLN A 82 -16.15 10.19 -5.90
N GLU A 83 -15.31 10.97 -6.59
CA GLU A 83 -15.73 11.84 -7.70
C GLU A 83 -16.47 11.04 -8.80
N ILE A 84 -15.92 9.90 -9.22
CA ILE A 84 -16.54 9.03 -10.24
C ILE A 84 -17.94 8.58 -9.80
N ILE A 85 -18.11 8.22 -8.52
CA ILE A 85 -19.40 7.78 -7.99
C ILE A 85 -20.38 8.94 -7.86
N GLU A 86 -19.92 10.12 -7.44
CA GLU A 86 -20.75 11.33 -7.35
C GLU A 86 -21.25 11.75 -8.73
N GLU A 87 -20.41 11.68 -9.76
CA GLU A 87 -20.76 12.03 -11.14
C GLU A 87 -21.71 11.01 -11.80
N ARG A 88 -21.49 9.72 -11.58
CA ARG A 88 -22.15 8.64 -12.35
C ARG A 88 -23.19 7.85 -11.57
N GLY A 89 -23.31 8.07 -10.27
CA GLY A 89 -24.31 7.45 -9.42
C GLY A 89 -23.90 6.07 -8.92
N THR A 90 -24.70 5.04 -9.21
CA THR A 90 -24.44 3.68 -8.68
C THR A 90 -23.56 2.89 -9.63
N LEU A 91 -22.37 2.46 -9.17
CA LEU A 91 -21.38 1.72 -9.97
C LEU A 91 -20.87 0.46 -9.26
N THR A 92 -20.54 -0.59 -10.02
CA THR A 92 -19.84 -1.78 -9.49
C THR A 92 -18.32 -1.54 -9.42
N PRO A 93 -17.57 -2.35 -8.64
CA PRO A 93 -16.11 -2.27 -8.61
C PRO A 93 -15.45 -2.40 -10.00
N GLU A 94 -15.98 -3.26 -10.86
CA GLU A 94 -15.50 -3.45 -12.23
C GLU A 94 -15.71 -2.21 -13.10
N GLU A 95 -16.86 -1.54 -12.94
CA GLU A 95 -17.16 -0.30 -13.64
C GLU A 95 -16.23 0.83 -13.20
N VAL A 96 -16.01 0.98 -11.89
CA VAL A 96 -15.09 1.96 -11.33
C VAL A 96 -13.66 1.70 -11.79
N ALA A 97 -13.18 0.45 -11.74
CA ALA A 97 -11.83 0.09 -12.20
C ALA A 97 -11.61 0.42 -13.69
N ARG A 98 -12.61 0.15 -14.53
CA ARG A 98 -12.57 0.50 -15.95
C ARG A 98 -12.50 2.01 -16.17
N ILE A 99 -13.32 2.79 -15.45
CA ILE A 99 -13.30 4.25 -15.57
C ILE A 99 -11.96 4.82 -15.10
N LEU A 100 -11.41 4.33 -13.99
CA LEU A 100 -10.11 4.75 -13.48
C LEU A 100 -8.98 4.49 -14.48
N LYS A 101 -9.03 3.34 -15.16
CA LYS A 101 -8.05 2.99 -16.20
C LYS A 101 -8.11 3.90 -17.42
N GLU A 102 -9.29 4.39 -17.76
CA GLU A 102 -9.52 5.33 -18.87
C GLU A 102 -9.27 6.79 -18.46
N SER A 103 -9.27 7.08 -17.14
CA SER A 103 -9.01 8.40 -16.60
C SER A 103 -7.52 8.72 -16.53
N VAL A 104 -7.17 9.93 -16.94
CA VAL A 104 -5.85 10.51 -16.72
C VAL A 104 -6.02 11.61 -15.69
N VAL A 105 -5.28 11.50 -14.58
CA VAL A 105 -5.20 12.60 -13.62
C VAL A 105 -4.06 13.50 -14.07
N GLU A 106 -4.41 14.70 -14.52
CA GLU A 106 -3.45 15.74 -14.86
C GLU A 106 -3.19 16.60 -13.62
N ASP A 107 -1.91 16.85 -13.35
CA ASP A 107 -1.50 17.91 -12.44
C ASP A 107 -1.97 19.28 -12.99
N PRO A 108 -2.39 20.24 -12.15
CA PRO A 108 -2.81 21.58 -12.59
C PRO A 108 -1.83 22.31 -13.52
N ASP A 109 -0.52 22.05 -13.41
CA ASP A 109 0.49 22.65 -14.29
C ASP A 109 0.73 21.82 -15.59
N GLY A 110 0.04 20.68 -15.74
CA GLY A 110 0.10 19.81 -16.92
C GLY A 110 1.42 19.05 -17.09
N ILE A 111 2.29 19.06 -16.07
CA ILE A 111 3.63 18.49 -16.15
C ILE A 111 3.61 16.98 -15.94
N TRP A 112 2.64 16.48 -15.17
CA TRP A 112 2.52 15.07 -14.81
C TRP A 112 1.14 14.53 -15.14
N THR A 113 1.12 13.36 -15.77
CA THR A 113 -0.07 12.55 -16.02
C THR A 113 0.02 11.27 -15.19
N ILE A 114 -0.98 11.03 -14.34
CA ILE A 114 -1.07 9.80 -13.54
C ILE A 114 -2.18 8.93 -14.13
N SER A 115 -1.81 7.74 -14.61
CA SER A 115 -2.75 6.72 -15.09
C SER A 115 -3.02 5.68 -14.00
N LEU A 116 -4.28 5.51 -13.62
CA LEU A 116 -4.69 4.63 -12.53
C LEU A 116 -5.16 3.27 -13.05
N ASN A 117 -4.20 2.42 -13.43
CA ASN A 117 -4.48 1.03 -13.83
C ASN A 117 -4.49 0.11 -12.60
N LEU A 118 -5.59 0.10 -11.86
CA LEU A 118 -5.75 -0.64 -10.61
C LEU A 118 -6.53 -1.94 -10.81
N SER A 119 -6.25 -2.95 -9.99
CA SER A 119 -7.04 -4.18 -10.00
C SER A 119 -8.44 -3.95 -9.41
N THR A 120 -9.40 -4.75 -9.86
CA THR A 120 -10.78 -4.72 -9.34
C THR A 120 -10.81 -5.00 -7.83
N GLU A 121 -9.95 -5.89 -7.33
CA GLU A 121 -9.84 -6.23 -5.91
C GLU A 121 -9.39 -5.02 -5.08
N PHE A 122 -8.42 -4.24 -5.60
CA PHE A 122 -7.96 -3.03 -4.93
C PHE A 122 -9.07 -1.97 -4.88
N VAL A 123 -9.73 -1.73 -6.02
CA VAL A 123 -10.85 -0.78 -6.13
C VAL A 123 -12.00 -1.19 -5.20
N LYS A 124 -12.32 -2.49 -5.11
CA LYS A 124 -13.30 -3.01 -4.16
C LYS A 124 -12.90 -2.72 -2.71
N GLY A 125 -11.63 -2.87 -2.36
CA GLY A 125 -11.09 -2.52 -1.05
C GLY A 125 -11.35 -1.04 -0.71
N VAL A 126 -11.01 -0.13 -1.64
CA VAL A 126 -11.25 1.31 -1.49
C VAL A 126 -12.75 1.62 -1.33
N LEU A 127 -13.61 1.00 -2.13
CA LEU A 127 -15.07 1.17 -2.04
C LEU A 127 -15.65 0.68 -0.70
N ASP A 128 -15.16 -0.46 -0.21
CA ASP A 128 -15.57 -1.01 1.09
C ASP A 128 -15.08 -0.11 2.23
N ASP A 129 -13.91 0.48 2.10
CA ASP A 129 -13.31 1.41 3.05
C ASP A 129 -14.09 2.74 3.11
N LEU A 130 -14.39 3.34 1.95
CA LEU A 130 -15.26 4.52 1.84
C LEU A 130 -16.67 4.26 2.38
N ARG A 131 -17.18 3.03 2.25
CA ARG A 131 -18.46 2.62 2.86
C ARG A 131 -18.36 2.57 4.39
N LYS A 132 -17.27 2.02 4.94
CA LYS A 132 -17.09 1.90 6.41
C LYS A 132 -17.07 3.27 7.09
N ILE A 133 -16.48 4.27 6.43
CA ILE A 133 -16.41 5.63 6.95
C ILE A 133 -17.66 6.48 6.61
N GLY A 134 -18.66 5.88 5.96
CA GLY A 134 -19.95 6.52 5.73
C GLY A 134 -20.01 7.48 4.53
N LEU A 135 -19.00 7.49 3.65
CA LEU A 135 -19.03 8.29 2.41
C LEU A 135 -19.82 7.59 1.29
N LEU A 136 -19.86 6.25 1.30
CA LEU A 136 -20.59 5.46 0.32
C LEU A 136 -21.64 4.55 0.98
N SER A 137 -22.71 4.26 0.24
CA SER A 137 -23.67 3.20 0.56
C SER A 137 -23.66 2.11 -0.51
N LYS A 138 -23.96 0.87 -0.09
CA LYS A 138 -24.05 -0.28 -0.99
C LYS A 138 -25.49 -0.46 -1.47
N LYS A 139 -25.68 -0.63 -2.79
CA LYS A 139 -26.96 -0.93 -3.44
C LYS A 139 -26.80 -2.14 -4.35
N GLY A 140 -27.21 -3.32 -3.87
CA GLY A 140 -26.97 -4.58 -4.57
C GLY A 140 -25.47 -4.88 -4.67
N THR A 141 -24.96 -5.03 -5.89
CA THR A 141 -23.53 -5.20 -6.19
C THR A 141 -22.79 -3.88 -6.37
N GLY A 142 -23.51 -2.75 -6.46
CA GLY A 142 -22.93 -1.43 -6.68
C GLY A 142 -22.77 -0.58 -5.42
N PHE A 143 -22.00 0.48 -5.56
CA PHE A 143 -21.76 1.52 -4.57
C PHE A 143 -22.30 2.85 -5.08
N ARG A 144 -22.81 3.70 -4.19
CA ARG A 144 -23.30 5.05 -4.49
C ARG A 144 -22.92 6.00 -3.35
N ALA A 145 -22.81 7.30 -3.65
CA ALA A 145 -22.69 8.32 -2.61
C ALA A 145 -23.88 8.26 -1.64
N VAL A 146 -23.63 8.57 -0.36
CA VAL A 146 -24.67 8.63 0.69
C VAL A 146 -25.53 9.87 0.52
#